data_AF-A0A528TJG5-F1
#
_entry.id   AF-A0A528TJG5-F1
#
_cell.length_a   1.000
_cell.length_b   1.000
_cell.length_c   1.000
_cell.angle_alpha   90.00
_cell.angle_beta   90.00
_cell.angle_gamma   90.00
#
_symmetry.space_group_name_H-M   'P 1'
#
loop_
_entity.id
_entity.type
_entity.pdbx_description
1 polymer ?
#
loop_
_entity_poly.entity_id
_entity_poly.type
_entity_poly.pdbx_seq_one_letter_code
_entity_poly.pdbx_strand_id
1 'polypeptide(L)'
;AKAELAKAGLKDTDGDGFVNFPAGTAGGKNVEIVMLVNNDYTTDKSLAEGVVAQMEKLGLRVVLNGVNGTQRDAIQYSGRFDWLIRRNDQELTSVVQNTEQLAPVGPKTSWNHRAPESGEVDLMPFEKDLVD
;
A
#
# COMPACT_ATOMS: atom_id res chain seq x y z
N ALA A 1 1.85 -18.08 1.21
CA ALA A 1 2.47 -16.81 0.76
C ALA A 1 3.35 -17.01 -0.48
N LYS A 2 4.54 -17.65 -0.42
CA LYS A 2 5.41 -17.84 -1.61
C LYS A 2 4.73 -18.50 -2.81
N ALA A 3 3.91 -19.53 -2.57
CA ALA A 3 3.15 -20.18 -3.64
C ALA A 3 2.15 -19.25 -4.33
N GLU A 4 1.57 -18.28 -3.60
CA GLU A 4 0.65 -17.30 -4.18
C GLU A 4 1.38 -16.28 -5.05
N LEU A 5 2.59 -15.86 -4.66
CA LEU A 5 3.46 -15.03 -5.51
C LEU A 5 3.80 -15.74 -6.83
N ALA A 6 4.16 -17.02 -6.76
CA ALA A 6 4.45 -17.81 -7.95
C ALA A 6 3.22 -18.00 -8.86
N LYS A 7 2.02 -18.20 -8.28
CA LYS A 7 0.75 -18.25 -9.03
C LYS A 7 0.42 -16.90 -9.69
N ALA A 8 0.76 -15.79 -9.04
CA ALA A 8 0.68 -14.44 -9.60
C ALA A 8 1.77 -14.16 -10.67
N GLY A 9 2.66 -15.12 -10.94
CA GLY A 9 3.70 -15.00 -11.96
C GLY A 9 5.00 -14.35 -11.49
N LEU A 10 5.13 -14.05 -10.20
CA LEU A 10 6.32 -13.44 -9.62
C LEU A 10 7.31 -14.51 -9.19
N LYS A 11 8.52 -14.47 -9.74
CA LYS A 11 9.57 -15.47 -9.49
C LYS A 11 10.94 -14.82 -9.48
N ASP A 12 11.81 -15.31 -8.62
CA ASP A 12 13.24 -14.96 -8.67
C ASP A 12 13.87 -15.64 -9.89
N THR A 13 14.32 -14.83 -10.85
CA THR A 13 14.86 -15.23 -12.15
C THR A 13 16.34 -14.87 -12.31
N ASP A 14 16.90 -14.06 -11.42
CA ASP A 14 18.29 -13.62 -11.42
C ASP A 14 19.09 -14.14 -10.21
N GLY A 15 18.43 -14.77 -9.24
CA GLY A 15 19.02 -15.50 -8.11
C GLY A 15 19.40 -14.62 -6.93
N ASP A 16 18.90 -13.38 -6.85
CA ASP A 16 19.26 -12.44 -5.78
C ASP A 16 18.39 -12.58 -4.51
N GLY A 17 17.42 -13.48 -4.53
CA GLY A 17 16.51 -13.77 -3.42
C GLY A 17 15.19 -12.99 -3.47
N PHE A 18 15.01 -12.07 -4.42
CA PHE A 18 13.78 -11.32 -4.64
C PHE A 18 13.04 -11.78 -5.90
N VAL A 19 11.71 -11.70 -5.88
CA VAL A 19 10.91 -12.04 -7.04
C VAL A 19 10.97 -10.91 -8.08
N ASN A 20 11.08 -11.28 -9.35
CA ASN A 20 10.96 -10.39 -10.48
C ASN A 20 9.52 -10.32 -11.00
N PHE A 21 9.19 -9.21 -11.64
CA PHE A 21 8.02 -9.13 -12.51
C PHE A 21 8.15 -10.07 -13.73
N PRO A 22 7.04 -10.50 -14.36
CA PRO A 22 7.10 -11.19 -15.64
C PRO A 22 7.78 -10.33 -16.72
N ALA A 23 8.40 -10.93 -17.73
CA ALA A 23 9.19 -10.22 -18.74
C ALA A 23 8.43 -9.08 -19.48
N GLY A 24 7.10 -9.13 -19.55
CA GLY A 24 6.25 -8.07 -20.13
C GLY A 24 5.87 -6.93 -19.18
N THR A 25 6.25 -7.01 -17.91
CA THR A 25 5.87 -6.05 -16.86
C THR A 25 7.13 -5.48 -16.23
N ALA A 26 7.24 -4.16 -16.14
CA ALA A 26 8.39 -3.45 -15.55
C ALA A 26 9.77 -3.91 -16.08
N GLY A 27 9.83 -4.51 -17.27
CA GLY A 27 11.05 -5.05 -17.88
C GLY A 27 11.66 -6.25 -17.14
N GLY A 28 10.87 -7.02 -16.39
CA GLY A 28 11.36 -8.18 -15.65
C GLY A 28 12.25 -7.84 -14.46
N LYS A 29 12.17 -6.60 -13.95
CA LYS A 29 12.94 -6.17 -12.77
C LYS A 29 12.39 -6.80 -11.49
N ASN A 30 13.20 -6.77 -10.44
CA ASN A 30 12.75 -7.07 -9.09
C ASN A 30 11.51 -6.26 -8.72
N VAL A 31 10.61 -6.92 -7.98
CA VAL A 31 9.48 -6.27 -7.34
C VAL A 31 10.02 -5.46 -6.17
N GLU A 32 10.09 -4.14 -6.37
CA GLU A 32 10.40 -3.16 -5.33
C GLU A 32 9.12 -2.41 -4.95
N ILE A 33 8.86 -2.30 -3.65
CA ILE A 33 7.70 -1.64 -3.07
C ILE A 33 8.19 -0.54 -2.12
N VAL A 34 7.82 0.71 -2.40
CA VAL A 34 8.14 1.84 -1.52
C VAL A 34 7.05 1.98 -0.46
N MET A 35 7.44 1.82 0.81
CA MET A 35 6.54 1.93 1.96
C MET A 35 6.67 3.28 2.64
N LEU A 36 5.60 4.08 2.59
CA LEU A 36 5.51 5.36 3.26
C LEU A 36 5.30 5.17 4.78
N VAL A 37 6.13 5.84 5.59
CA VAL A 37 6.13 5.73 7.06
C VAL A 37 6.18 7.11 7.70
N ASN A 38 5.44 7.30 8.80
CA ASN A 38 5.53 8.50 9.61
C ASN A 38 6.73 8.44 10.57
N ASN A 39 7.73 9.29 10.35
CA ASN A 39 8.95 9.33 11.15
C ASN A 39 8.81 10.04 12.51
N ASP A 40 7.65 10.63 12.80
CA ASP A 40 7.41 11.28 14.10
C ASP A 40 7.10 10.26 15.20
N TYR A 41 6.78 9.01 14.84
CA TYR A 41 6.38 7.96 15.78
C TYR A 41 7.35 6.77 15.75
N THR A 42 7.88 6.40 16.92
CA THR A 42 8.77 5.23 17.05
C THR A 42 8.05 3.92 16.74
N THR A 43 6.76 3.83 17.07
CA THR A 43 5.94 2.65 16.79
C THR A 43 5.86 2.36 15.30
N ASP A 44 5.59 3.39 14.48
CA ASP A 44 5.48 3.28 13.03
C ASP A 44 6.81 2.80 12.41
N LYS A 45 7.95 3.32 12.88
CA LYS A 45 9.29 2.88 12.44
C LYS A 45 9.52 1.40 12.76
N SER A 46 9.26 1.00 14.00
CA SER A 46 9.47 -0.37 14.46
C SER A 46 8.57 -1.37 13.70
N LEU A 47 7.31 -1.01 13.45
CA LEU A 47 6.41 -1.82 12.63
C LEU A 47 6.92 -1.94 11.20
N ALA A 48 7.34 -0.84 10.59
CA ALA A 48 7.84 -0.83 9.22
C ALA A 48 9.08 -1.72 9.04
N GLU A 49 10.05 -1.65 9.95
CA GLU A 49 11.22 -2.54 9.97
C GLU A 49 10.81 -4.01 10.08
N GLY A 50 9.82 -4.31 10.94
CA GLY A 50 9.27 -5.66 11.07
C GLY A 50 8.61 -6.17 9.78
N VAL A 51 7.89 -5.31 9.06
CA VAL A 51 7.30 -5.68 7.76
C VAL A 51 8.39 -5.94 6.73
N VAL A 52 9.42 -5.07 6.62
CA VAL A 52 10.56 -5.29 5.70
C VAL A 52 11.18 -6.66 5.94
N ALA A 53 11.50 -7.00 7.19
CA ALA A 53 12.10 -8.29 7.53
C ALA A 53 11.20 -9.49 7.19
N GLN A 54 9.88 -9.35 7.29
CA GLN A 54 8.94 -10.42 6.89
C GLN A 54 8.79 -10.53 5.36
N MET A 55 8.80 -9.40 4.66
CA MET A 55 8.68 -9.36 3.20
C MET A 55 9.94 -9.86 2.51
N GLU A 56 11.12 -9.59 3.07
CA GLU A 56 12.39 -10.14 2.58
C GLU A 56 12.39 -11.68 2.63
N LYS A 57 11.92 -12.28 3.73
CA LYS A 57 11.75 -13.75 3.82
C LYS A 57 10.80 -14.32 2.77
N LEU A 58 9.81 -13.51 2.37
CA LEU A 58 8.85 -13.84 1.33
C LEU A 58 9.44 -13.66 -0.09
N GLY A 59 10.51 -12.89 -0.24
CA GLY A 59 11.17 -12.55 -1.51
C GLY A 59 10.69 -11.22 -2.11
N LEU A 60 10.11 -10.32 -1.32
CA LEU A 60 9.71 -8.99 -1.78
C LEU A 60 10.67 -7.93 -1.23
N ARG A 61 11.12 -7.04 -2.11
CA ARG A 61 12.00 -5.93 -1.71
C ARG A 61 11.13 -4.75 -1.30
N VAL A 62 11.17 -4.40 -0.02
CA VAL A 62 10.44 -3.24 0.52
C VAL A 62 11.45 -2.18 0.94
N VAL A 63 11.26 -0.95 0.45
CA VAL A 63 12.11 0.21 0.74
C VAL A 63 11.32 1.22 1.55
N LEU A 64 11.84 1.61 2.71
CA LEU A 64 11.18 2.57 3.59
C LEU A 64 11.37 4.00 3.10
N ASN A 65 10.26 4.73 2.96
CA ASN A 65 10.23 6.17 2.76
C ASN A 65 9.67 6.84 4.02
N GLY A 66 10.55 7.09 4.98
CA GLY A 66 10.20 7.76 6.23
C GLY A 66 10.25 9.29 6.08
N VAL A 67 9.13 9.96 6.37
CA VAL A 67 9.01 11.43 6.32
C VAL A 67 8.23 11.95 7.54
N ASN A 68 8.27 13.26 7.82
CA ASN A 68 7.45 13.82 8.91
C ASN A 68 5.94 13.76 8.60
N GLY A 69 5.11 13.94 9.62
CA GLY A 69 3.65 13.78 9.52
C GLY A 69 3.01 14.60 8.41
N THR A 70 3.36 15.89 8.31
CA THR A 70 2.81 16.80 7.29
C THR A 70 3.16 16.36 5.87
N GLN A 71 4.40 15.94 5.65
CA GLN A 71 4.84 15.41 4.36
C GLN A 71 4.17 14.07 4.05
N ARG A 72 4.02 13.19 5.05
CA ARG A 72 3.33 11.90 4.92
C ARG A 72 1.88 12.11 4.50
N ASP A 73 1.16 13.04 5.13
CA ASP A 73 -0.21 13.40 4.75
C ASP A 73 -0.29 13.90 3.30
N ALA A 74 0.60 14.81 2.90
CA ALA A 74 0.62 15.33 1.54
C ALA A 74 0.90 14.24 0.48
N ILE A 75 1.82 13.33 0.75
CA ILE A 75 2.14 12.19 -0.13
C ILE A 75 0.93 11.25 -0.22
N GLN A 76 0.39 10.83 0.92
CA GLN A 76 -0.79 9.96 0.98
C GLN A 76 -1.97 10.55 0.21
N TYR A 77 -2.29 11.83 0.45
CA TYR A 77 -3.46 12.47 -0.16
C TYR A 77 -3.32 12.68 -1.66
N SER A 78 -2.08 12.72 -2.16
CA SER A 78 -1.78 12.77 -3.59
C SER A 78 -1.70 11.38 -4.25
N GLY A 79 -1.85 10.28 -3.50
CA GLY A 79 -1.74 8.92 -4.03
C GLY A 79 -0.32 8.51 -4.45
N ARG A 80 0.72 9.23 -4.01
CA ARG A 80 2.10 8.99 -4.44
C ARG A 80 2.86 8.01 -3.52
N PHE A 81 2.31 6.82 -3.35
CA PHE A 81 2.90 5.75 -2.54
C PHE A 81 2.50 4.37 -3.09
N ASP A 82 3.29 3.34 -2.82
CA ASP A 82 2.88 1.96 -3.12
C ASP A 82 2.15 1.39 -1.90
N TRP A 83 2.83 1.31 -0.75
CA TRP A 83 2.26 0.90 0.54
C TRP A 83 2.43 1.99 1.60
N LEU A 84 1.65 1.92 2.67
CA LEU A 84 1.72 2.84 3.80
C LEU A 84 1.52 2.12 5.13
N ILE A 85 2.25 2.52 6.17
CA ILE A 85 1.93 2.18 7.57
C ILE A 85 1.15 3.35 8.17
N ARG A 86 0.01 3.04 8.78
CA ARG A 86 -0.85 4.06 9.38
C ARG A 86 -1.69 3.48 10.49
N ARG A 87 -1.89 4.29 11.51
CA ARG A 87 -2.81 4.02 12.60
C ARG A 87 -4.26 4.13 12.10
N ASN A 88 -5.11 3.22 12.55
CA ASN A 88 -6.55 3.28 12.31
C ASN A 88 -7.15 4.57 12.89
N ASP A 89 -8.14 5.12 12.19
CA ASP A 89 -8.86 6.33 12.62
C ASP A 89 -10.27 6.00 13.16
N GLN A 90 -11.11 7.03 13.28
CA GLN A 90 -12.42 6.96 13.93
C GLN A 90 -13.39 6.00 13.24
N GLU A 91 -13.29 5.85 11.93
CA GLU A 91 -14.14 4.98 11.12
C GLU A 91 -13.95 3.51 11.51
N LEU A 92 -12.71 3.10 11.84
CA LEU A 92 -12.39 1.73 12.24
C LEU A 92 -12.46 1.52 13.77
N THR A 93 -12.48 2.59 14.56
CA THR A 93 -12.53 2.49 16.04
C THR A 93 -13.92 2.70 16.62
N SER A 94 -14.81 3.41 15.91
CA SER A 94 -16.16 3.73 16.38
C SER A 94 -17.27 3.48 15.36
N VAL A 95 -16.93 3.33 14.06
CA VAL A 95 -17.86 3.19 12.92
C VAL A 95 -18.71 4.43 12.65
N VAL A 96 -19.33 5.03 13.67
CA VAL A 96 -20.31 6.12 13.54
C VAL A 96 -19.70 7.49 13.27
N GLN A 97 -18.40 7.66 13.50
CA GLN A 97 -17.67 8.89 13.17
C GLN A 97 -16.87 8.66 11.89
N ASN A 98 -17.07 9.52 10.89
CA ASN A 98 -16.45 9.45 9.57
C ASN A 98 -16.71 8.13 8.84
N THR A 99 -17.94 7.60 8.95
CA THR A 99 -18.35 6.32 8.33
C THR A 99 -18.04 6.28 6.83
N GLU A 100 -18.09 7.42 6.14
CA GLU A 100 -17.77 7.55 4.72
C GLU A 100 -16.31 7.18 4.36
N GLN A 101 -15.42 7.06 5.34
CA GLN A 101 -14.03 6.65 5.15
C GLN A 101 -13.85 5.13 5.10
N LEU A 102 -14.89 4.34 5.43
CA LEU A 102 -14.87 2.87 5.37
C LEU A 102 -14.82 2.33 3.95
N ALA A 103 -15.32 3.09 2.97
CA ALA A 103 -15.40 2.69 1.57
C ALA A 103 -15.22 3.91 0.65
N PRO A 104 -14.80 3.72 -0.61
CA PRO A 104 -14.63 4.81 -1.57
C PRO A 104 -15.96 5.35 -2.14
N VAL A 105 -16.88 5.76 -1.26
CA VAL A 105 -18.22 6.30 -1.60
C VAL A 105 -18.18 7.70 -2.24
N GLY A 106 -17.01 8.33 -2.30
CA GLY A 106 -16.80 9.56 -3.05
C GLY A 106 -15.32 9.79 -3.41
N PRO A 107 -15.02 10.80 -4.26
CA PRO A 107 -13.69 10.98 -4.86
C PRO A 107 -12.52 11.11 -3.88
N LYS A 108 -12.78 11.54 -2.64
CA LYS A 108 -11.76 11.82 -1.61
C LYS A 108 -12.12 11.27 -0.23
N THR A 109 -13.12 10.39 -0.12
CA THR A 109 -13.62 9.92 1.18
C THR A 109 -12.75 8.80 1.75
N SER A 110 -12.36 7.82 0.94
CA SER A 110 -11.54 6.70 1.40
C SER A 110 -10.07 7.06 1.58
N TRP A 111 -9.43 6.39 2.55
CA TRP A 111 -7.98 6.43 2.75
C TRP A 111 -7.22 5.56 1.75
N ASN A 112 -7.86 4.54 1.20
CA ASN A 112 -7.24 3.49 0.41
C ASN A 112 -7.34 3.73 -1.09
N HIS A 113 -8.41 4.41 -1.53
CA HIS A 113 -8.68 4.64 -2.94
C HIS A 113 -9.31 6.01 -3.14
N ARG A 114 -8.62 6.89 -3.89
CA ARG A 114 -9.11 8.23 -4.24
C ARG A 114 -9.15 8.39 -5.75
N ALA A 115 -10.08 9.20 -6.23
CA ALA A 115 -10.17 9.50 -7.65
C ALA A 115 -8.94 10.30 -8.13
N PRO A 116 -8.48 10.06 -9.36
CA PRO A 116 -7.56 10.96 -10.06
C PRO A 116 -8.26 12.29 -10.40
N GLU A 117 -7.55 13.19 -11.09
CA GLU A 117 -8.07 14.52 -11.46
C GLU A 117 -9.37 14.47 -12.30
N SER A 118 -9.63 13.37 -13.02
CA SER A 118 -10.89 13.18 -13.76
C SER A 118 -12.12 13.03 -12.86
N GLY A 119 -11.92 12.74 -11.57
CA GLY A 119 -12.98 12.68 -10.56
C GLY A 119 -13.71 11.34 -10.44
N GLU A 120 -13.46 10.39 -11.33
CA GLU A 120 -14.05 9.04 -11.29
C GLU A 120 -13.14 8.08 -10.50
N VAL A 121 -13.70 7.41 -9.48
CA VAL A 121 -12.96 6.40 -8.71
C VAL A 121 -12.93 5.09 -9.50
N ASP A 122 -11.75 4.54 -9.73
CA ASP A 122 -11.57 3.25 -10.40
C ASP A 122 -11.84 2.07 -9.45
N LEU A 123 -13.11 1.81 -9.13
CA LEU A 123 -13.47 0.81 -8.13
C LEU A 123 -13.01 -0.61 -8.50
N MET A 124 -12.29 -1.25 -7.58
CA MET A 124 -12.01 -2.68 -7.67
C MET A 124 -13.31 -3.50 -7.57
N PRO A 125 -13.35 -4.74 -8.09
CA PRO A 125 -14.57 -5.54 -8.09
C PRO A 125 -15.25 -5.68 -6.72
N PHE A 126 -14.46 -5.86 -5.65
CA PHE A 126 -14.99 -5.97 -4.29
C PHE A 126 -15.44 -4.62 -3.70
N GLU A 127 -14.92 -3.50 -4.22
CA GLU A 127 -15.29 -2.17 -3.73
C GLU A 127 -16.69 -1.76 -4.22
N LYS A 128 -17.19 -2.36 -5.30
CA LYS A 128 -18.55 -2.12 -5.80
C LYS A 128 -19.60 -2.53 -4.78
N ASP A 129 -19.46 -3.73 -4.20
CA ASP A 129 -20.33 -4.22 -3.14
C ASP A 129 -20.27 -3.37 -1.85
N LEU A 130 -19.23 -2.55 -1.67
CA LEU A 130 -19.06 -1.68 -0.50
C LEU A 130 -19.68 -0.28 -0.70
N VAL A 131 -19.90 0.14 -1.94
CA VAL A 131 -20.44 1.48 -2.26
C VAL A 131 -21.90 1.46 -2.74
N ASP A 132 -22.42 0.29 -3.08
CA ASP A 132 -23.84 0.04 -3.39
C ASP A 132 -24.73 0.07 -2.12
#